data_AF-A0A0C3CYY8-F1
#
_entry.id   AF-A0A0C3CYY8-F1
#
_cell.length_a   1.000
_cell.length_b   1.000
_cell.length_c   1.000
_cell.angle_alpha   90.00
_cell.angle_beta   90.00
_cell.angle_gamma   90.00
#
_symmetry.space_group_name_H-M   'P 1'
#
loop_
_entity.id
_entity.type
_entity.pdbx_description
1 polymer ?
#
loop_
_entity_poly.entity_id
_entity_poly.type
_entity_poly.pdbx_seq_one_letter_code
_entity_poly.pdbx_strand_id
1 'polypeptide(L)'
;MVQTRKSNKKAGSAQRPAPKKAGLRRRSTKRTAGAPAPHFKLSAATFRTAKKVTVNAEKVDPDFKGVTVILQGEEYDGDHDRFCSRCHDGDSNRGCDFCPRSFCASCVIPAIDQPTPDSFKCPYCHHFGVGAKSKVNKDPYTNGFSYIGERSTRENWARCQSDPLTIISARLKGMPFFRSVAALIYHHLYTYLLGNLALVDFEFSLDTEDGYDRLKSSLLDATAEFASGRLQRFRNGRFLVILMDHSSPDTGDVHIAPNNAGATTLGELFSFFLDGGLGSVLSGGRRNALVIHSCGGVVAHPEPVKYLKQLTLPVKDERYTSGRQYLTIKAWELTQM
;
A
#
# COMPACT_ATOMS: atom_id res chain seq x y z
N MET A 1 -68.44 -29.27 -39.07
CA MET A 1 -69.49 -30.13 -38.53
C MET A 1 -69.35 -30.12 -37.01
N VAL A 2 -70.29 -29.46 -36.35
CA VAL A 2 -70.40 -29.36 -34.88
C VAL A 2 -70.89 -30.69 -34.34
N GLN A 3 -70.28 -31.19 -33.26
CA GLN A 3 -71.05 -31.77 -32.15
C GLN A 3 -70.22 -31.83 -30.87
N THR A 4 -70.79 -31.20 -29.85
CA THR A 4 -70.37 -31.17 -28.46
C THR A 4 -71.07 -32.28 -27.66
N ARG A 5 -70.60 -32.43 -26.40
CA ARG A 5 -71.19 -33.13 -25.24
C ARG A 5 -70.67 -34.58 -25.07
N LYS A 6 -70.35 -35.09 -23.87
CA LYS A 6 -70.83 -34.78 -22.52
C LYS A 6 -69.72 -34.94 -21.47
N SER A 7 -69.82 -34.08 -20.46
CA SER A 7 -69.21 -34.20 -19.14
C SER A 7 -69.71 -35.43 -18.37
N ASN A 8 -68.83 -36.06 -17.58
CA ASN A 8 -69.24 -36.60 -16.28
C ASN A 8 -68.08 -36.53 -15.26
N LYS A 9 -68.33 -35.79 -14.17
CA LYS A 9 -67.50 -35.69 -12.97
C LYS A 9 -67.91 -36.79 -11.98
N LYS A 10 -66.94 -37.45 -11.35
CA LYS A 10 -66.90 -37.85 -9.92
C LYS A 10 -65.53 -38.49 -9.66
N ALA A 11 -64.61 -37.77 -9.02
CA ALA A 11 -64.42 -37.71 -7.56
C ALA A 11 -63.70 -38.97 -7.02
N GLY A 12 -62.38 -38.86 -6.90
CA GLY A 12 -61.50 -39.76 -6.16
C GLY A 12 -60.30 -38.95 -5.67
N SER A 13 -60.37 -38.49 -4.42
CA SER A 13 -59.33 -37.71 -3.77
C SER A 13 -58.13 -38.58 -3.41
N ALA A 14 -57.08 -38.54 -4.23
CA ALA A 14 -55.75 -38.99 -3.85
C ALA A 14 -54.88 -37.78 -3.53
N GLN A 15 -54.57 -37.58 -2.25
CA GLN A 15 -53.62 -36.56 -1.80
C GLN A 15 -52.25 -36.86 -2.44
N ARG A 16 -51.79 -35.99 -3.35
CA ARG A 16 -50.41 -35.99 -3.86
C ARG A 16 -49.48 -35.60 -2.71
N PRO A 17 -48.39 -36.34 -2.44
CA PRO A 17 -47.39 -35.89 -1.49
C PRO A 17 -46.73 -34.62 -2.02
N ALA A 18 -46.57 -33.62 -1.15
CA ALA A 18 -45.91 -32.35 -1.46
C ALA A 18 -44.50 -32.61 -2.03
N PRO A 19 -44.03 -31.82 -3.02
CA PRO A 19 -42.69 -31.98 -3.53
C PRO A 19 -41.71 -31.65 -2.40
N LYS A 20 -40.87 -32.61 -2.04
CA LYS A 20 -39.72 -32.38 -1.16
C LYS A 20 -38.92 -31.24 -1.77
N LYS A 21 -38.81 -30.10 -1.08
CA LYS A 21 -37.92 -29.01 -1.44
C LYS A 21 -36.51 -29.61 -1.56
N ALA A 22 -36.08 -29.86 -2.79
CA ALA A 22 -34.69 -30.15 -3.07
C ALA A 22 -33.90 -28.96 -2.54
N GLY A 23 -33.17 -29.17 -1.45
CA GLY A 23 -32.31 -28.14 -0.89
C GLY A 23 -31.46 -27.60 -2.03
N LEU A 24 -31.51 -26.28 -2.24
CA LEU A 24 -30.51 -25.60 -3.04
C LEU A 24 -29.17 -25.96 -2.42
N ARG A 25 -28.49 -26.96 -3.00
CA ARG A 25 -27.04 -27.10 -2.86
C ARG A 25 -26.51 -25.75 -3.33
N ARG A 26 -26.13 -24.90 -2.37
CA ARG A 26 -25.27 -23.75 -2.64
C ARG A 26 -24.13 -24.31 -3.48
N ARG A 27 -24.14 -24.03 -4.79
CA ARG A 27 -22.96 -24.19 -5.62
C ARG A 27 -21.92 -23.33 -4.91
N SER A 28 -20.94 -23.98 -4.29
CA SER A 28 -19.71 -23.33 -3.87
C SER A 28 -19.27 -22.52 -5.07
N THR A 29 -19.41 -21.19 -4.98
CA THR A 29 -18.71 -20.32 -5.91
C THR A 29 -17.26 -20.74 -5.77
N LYS A 30 -16.64 -21.21 -6.86
CA LYS A 30 -15.20 -21.51 -6.86
C LYS A 30 -14.52 -20.21 -6.45
N ARG A 31 -14.24 -20.06 -5.15
CA ARG A 31 -13.53 -18.92 -4.61
C ARG A 31 -12.17 -18.95 -5.29
N THR A 32 -11.74 -17.80 -5.83
CA THR A 32 -10.38 -17.57 -6.31
C THR A 32 -9.43 -17.67 -5.12
N ALA A 33 -9.15 -18.89 -4.71
CA ALA A 33 -8.39 -19.21 -3.53
C ALA A 33 -7.09 -19.89 -3.96
N GLY A 34 -6.01 -19.62 -3.24
CA GLY A 34 -4.69 -20.16 -3.55
C GLY A 34 -4.66 -21.68 -3.38
N ALA A 35 -3.49 -22.29 -3.58
CA ALA A 35 -3.32 -23.70 -3.29
C ALA A 35 -3.20 -23.92 -1.77
N PRO A 36 -3.71 -25.05 -1.25
CA PRO A 36 -3.52 -25.44 0.15
C PRO A 36 -2.04 -25.66 0.44
N ALA A 37 -1.62 -25.24 1.64
CA ALA A 37 -0.28 -25.40 2.16
C ALA A 37 -0.36 -25.83 3.63
N PRO A 38 0.56 -26.69 4.10
CA PRO A 38 0.58 -27.14 5.49
C PRO A 38 0.94 -25.98 6.43
N HIS A 39 0.24 -25.91 7.57
CA HIS A 39 0.47 -24.87 8.56
C HIS A 39 1.72 -25.16 9.40
N PHE A 40 2.59 -24.15 9.56
CA PHE A 40 3.76 -24.16 10.43
C PHE A 40 3.74 -22.96 11.37
N LYS A 41 4.12 -23.21 12.63
CA LYS A 41 4.40 -22.14 13.57
C LYS A 41 5.76 -21.53 13.29
N LEU A 42 5.81 -20.22 13.06
CA LEU A 42 7.09 -19.52 12.94
C LEU A 42 7.75 -19.41 14.33
N SER A 43 8.60 -20.39 14.65
CA SER A 43 9.53 -20.31 15.76
C SER A 43 10.86 -20.91 15.34
N ALA A 44 11.98 -20.38 15.84
CA ALA A 44 13.31 -20.95 15.58
C ALA A 44 13.37 -22.46 15.93
N ALA A 45 12.56 -22.91 16.90
CA ALA A 45 12.48 -24.32 17.29
C ALA A 45 11.70 -25.21 16.30
N THR A 46 10.78 -24.65 15.49
CA THR A 46 9.90 -25.43 14.60
C THR A 46 10.69 -26.04 13.43
N PHE A 47 11.79 -25.44 13.00
CA PHE A 47 12.57 -25.88 11.83
C PHE A 47 13.44 -27.11 12.08
N ARG A 48 13.58 -27.54 13.35
CA ARG A 48 14.33 -28.74 13.75
C ARG A 48 13.67 -30.07 13.34
N THR A 49 12.40 -30.06 12.91
CA THR A 49 11.63 -31.29 12.59
C THR A 49 11.22 -31.43 11.12
N ALA A 50 11.50 -30.43 10.28
CA ALA A 50 11.24 -30.54 8.85
C ALA A 50 12.27 -31.48 8.21
N LYS A 51 11.82 -32.66 7.78
CA LYS A 51 12.62 -33.65 7.03
C LYS A 51 13.30 -32.93 5.86
N LYS A 52 14.64 -33.06 5.79
CA LYS A 52 15.51 -32.55 4.73
C LYS A 52 14.99 -33.01 3.36
N VAL A 53 14.12 -32.21 2.72
CA VAL A 53 13.78 -32.40 1.31
C VAL A 53 15.02 -31.94 0.56
N THR A 54 15.69 -32.87 -0.12
CA THR A 54 16.83 -32.61 -1.00
C THR A 54 16.33 -31.84 -2.23
N VAL A 55 16.18 -30.52 -2.08
CA VAL A 55 16.11 -29.61 -3.20
C VAL A 55 17.56 -29.27 -3.55
N ASN A 56 17.93 -29.37 -4.83
CA ASN A 56 19.25 -28.99 -5.30
C ASN A 56 19.58 -27.58 -4.78
N ALA A 57 20.64 -27.47 -3.99
CA ALA A 57 21.12 -26.19 -3.48
C ALA A 57 21.53 -25.33 -4.67
N GLU A 58 20.65 -24.42 -5.06
CA GLU A 58 20.97 -23.35 -5.99
C GLU A 58 22.14 -22.56 -5.38
N LYS A 59 23.22 -22.36 -6.13
CA LYS A 59 24.39 -21.60 -5.65
C LYS A 59 23.93 -20.17 -5.37
N VAL A 60 23.75 -19.83 -4.10
CA VAL A 60 23.43 -18.48 -3.65
C VAL A 60 24.71 -17.65 -3.74
N ASP A 61 24.62 -16.50 -4.41
CA ASP A 61 25.69 -15.50 -4.47
C ASP A 61 25.99 -14.98 -3.04
N PRO A 62 27.22 -15.12 -2.54
CA PRO A 62 27.60 -14.69 -1.20
C PRO A 62 27.47 -13.18 -0.96
N ASP A 63 27.39 -12.35 -2.01
CA ASP A 63 27.22 -10.90 -1.90
C ASP A 63 25.76 -10.44 -1.95
N PHE A 64 24.81 -11.34 -2.24
CA PHE A 64 23.39 -10.98 -2.28
C PHE A 64 22.83 -10.89 -0.85
N LYS A 65 22.79 -9.66 -0.31
CA LYS A 65 22.24 -9.35 1.03
C LYS A 65 20.73 -9.63 1.20
N GLY A 66 20.05 -10.28 0.25
CA GLY A 66 18.62 -10.64 0.34
C GLY A 66 17.63 -9.47 0.27
N VAL A 67 18.10 -8.23 0.45
CA VAL A 67 17.33 -6.99 0.40
C VAL A 67 17.91 -6.08 -0.69
N THR A 68 17.04 -5.64 -1.59
CA THR A 68 17.33 -4.65 -2.64
C THR A 68 16.83 -3.28 -2.20
N VAL A 69 17.70 -2.28 -2.23
CA VAL A 69 17.33 -0.88 -1.95
C VAL A 69 17.49 -0.05 -3.22
N ILE A 70 16.39 0.52 -3.71
CA ILE A 70 16.36 1.45 -4.84
C ILE A 70 16.05 2.85 -4.33
N LEU A 71 16.99 3.76 -4.58
CA LEU A 71 16.91 5.16 -4.22
C LEU A 71 17.57 5.98 -5.34
N GLN A 72 16.82 6.88 -5.95
CA GLN A 72 17.26 7.75 -7.04
C GLN A 72 16.89 9.19 -6.75
N GLY A 73 17.73 10.12 -7.21
CA GLY A 73 17.53 11.55 -7.01
C GLY A 73 18.19 12.08 -5.74
N GLU A 74 18.43 13.39 -5.75
CA GLU A 74 18.97 14.12 -4.60
C GLU A 74 17.92 14.37 -3.53
N GLU A 75 18.35 14.58 -2.30
CA GLU A 75 17.43 14.95 -1.22
C GLU A 75 16.66 16.22 -1.59
N TYR A 76 15.36 16.19 -1.32
CA TYR A 76 14.53 17.37 -1.45
C TYR A 76 14.83 18.33 -0.29
N ASP A 77 15.27 19.54 -0.62
CA ASP A 77 15.62 20.61 0.31
C ASP A 77 14.49 21.03 1.24
N GLY A 78 13.23 20.77 0.88
CA GLY A 78 12.08 21.07 1.73
C GLY A 78 11.37 22.38 1.40
N ASP A 79 11.93 23.21 0.52
CA ASP A 79 11.54 24.62 0.41
C ASP A 79 10.21 24.81 -0.35
N HIS A 80 10.05 24.18 -1.53
CA HIS A 80 8.81 24.28 -2.32
C HIS A 80 8.51 23.06 -3.17
N ASP A 81 7.22 22.71 -3.29
CA ASP A 81 6.71 21.57 -4.04
C ASP A 81 7.29 21.59 -5.47
N ARG A 82 7.87 20.48 -5.95
CA ARG A 82 8.50 20.46 -7.31
C ARG A 82 7.50 20.40 -8.46
N PHE A 83 6.21 20.45 -8.18
CA PHE A 83 5.13 20.42 -9.17
C PHE A 83 4.39 21.74 -9.14
N CYS A 84 3.95 22.17 -10.31
CA CYS A 84 3.02 23.27 -10.39
C CYS A 84 1.75 22.88 -9.64
N SER A 85 1.39 23.64 -8.60
CA SER A 85 0.15 23.47 -7.84
C SER A 85 -1.11 23.64 -8.69
N ARG A 86 -0.93 24.03 -9.95
CA ARG A 86 -1.94 24.01 -10.99
C ARG A 86 -1.83 22.77 -11.90
N CYS A 87 -0.97 22.75 -12.91
CA CYS A 87 -1.01 21.68 -13.90
C CYS A 87 -0.44 20.34 -13.41
N HIS A 88 0.19 20.32 -12.23
CA HIS A 88 0.94 19.19 -11.67
C HIS A 88 2.14 18.75 -12.53
N ASP A 89 2.59 19.60 -13.46
CA ASP A 89 3.82 19.37 -14.22
C ASP A 89 5.05 19.78 -13.39
N GLY A 90 6.11 18.98 -13.53
CA GLY A 90 7.29 19.01 -12.67
C GLY A 90 8.45 19.89 -13.12
N ASP A 91 8.28 20.73 -14.15
CA ASP A 91 9.41 21.47 -14.74
C ASP A 91 9.29 22.99 -14.59
N SER A 92 10.41 23.67 -14.33
CA SER A 92 10.53 25.14 -14.26
C SER A 92 9.53 25.85 -13.32
N ASN A 93 9.41 25.34 -12.10
CA ASN A 93 8.46 25.85 -11.10
C ASN A 93 9.08 26.94 -10.22
N ARG A 94 8.37 28.07 -10.04
CA ARG A 94 8.70 29.12 -9.06
C ARG A 94 7.99 28.84 -7.74
N GLY A 95 8.76 28.76 -6.66
CA GLY A 95 8.26 28.61 -5.29
C GLY A 95 7.67 29.89 -4.71
N CYS A 96 6.61 29.77 -3.92
CA CYS A 96 5.97 30.87 -3.21
C CYS A 96 6.69 31.23 -1.91
N ASP A 97 7.03 32.50 -1.68
CA ASP A 97 7.80 32.89 -0.48
C ASP A 97 7.03 32.71 0.85
N PHE A 98 5.71 32.54 0.77
CA PHE A 98 4.82 32.47 1.93
C PHE A 98 4.25 31.07 2.21
N CYS A 99 4.44 30.11 1.30
CA CYS A 99 3.96 28.74 1.51
C CYS A 99 4.70 27.77 0.59
N PRO A 100 4.68 26.46 0.88
CA PRO A 100 5.41 25.48 0.08
C PRO A 100 4.93 25.27 -1.37
N ARG A 101 3.91 26.00 -1.85
CA ARG A 101 3.38 25.78 -3.21
C ARG A 101 4.31 26.37 -4.27
N SER A 102 4.43 25.69 -5.40
CA SER A 102 5.11 26.22 -6.59
C SER A 102 4.18 26.32 -7.80
N PHE A 103 4.54 27.17 -8.77
CA PHE A 103 3.79 27.34 -10.02
C PHE A 103 4.74 27.44 -11.23
N CYS A 104 4.40 26.81 -12.36
CA CYS A 104 5.19 26.91 -13.58
C CYS A 104 4.94 28.25 -14.29
N ALA A 105 5.90 28.70 -15.09
CA ALA A 105 5.82 29.95 -15.84
C ALA A 105 4.62 30.01 -16.79
N SER A 106 4.10 28.86 -17.27
CA SER A 106 2.91 28.80 -18.12
C SER A 106 1.60 29.02 -17.34
N CYS A 107 1.60 28.75 -16.03
CA CYS A 107 0.42 28.92 -15.17
C CYS A 107 0.37 30.29 -14.49
N VAL A 108 1.54 30.88 -14.20
CA VAL A 108 1.70 32.24 -13.69
C VAL A 108 2.67 33.01 -14.58
N ILE A 109 2.14 33.86 -15.45
CA ILE A 109 2.94 34.63 -16.40
C ILE A 109 3.27 35.99 -15.79
N PRO A 110 4.54 36.45 -15.83
CA PRO A 110 4.88 37.82 -15.47
C PRO A 110 4.00 38.83 -16.22
N ALA A 111 3.53 39.87 -15.53
CA ALA A 111 2.81 40.96 -16.19
C ALA A 111 3.80 41.73 -17.10
N ILE A 112 3.40 42.01 -18.34
CA ILE A 112 4.28 42.63 -19.35
C ILE A 112 4.69 44.06 -18.94
N ASP A 113 3.78 44.80 -18.29
CA ASP A 113 3.95 46.22 -17.98
C ASP A 113 4.29 46.51 -16.50
N GLN A 114 4.65 45.48 -15.72
CA GLN A 114 5.04 45.65 -14.33
C GLN A 114 6.39 44.98 -14.07
N PRO A 115 7.28 45.63 -13.28
CA PRO A 115 8.50 44.97 -12.84
C PRO A 115 8.14 43.70 -12.07
N THR A 116 8.89 42.62 -12.31
CA THR A 116 8.74 41.39 -11.54
C THR A 116 9.08 41.68 -10.09
N PRO A 117 8.16 41.46 -9.13
CA PRO A 117 8.43 41.74 -7.73
C PRO A 117 9.51 40.80 -7.18
N ASP A 118 10.28 41.31 -6.22
CA ASP A 118 11.32 40.55 -5.51
C ASP A 118 10.74 39.36 -4.73
N SER A 119 9.46 39.45 -4.33
CA SER A 119 8.72 38.35 -3.69
C SER A 119 7.56 37.85 -4.55
N PHE A 120 7.49 36.53 -4.71
CA PHE A 120 6.39 35.83 -5.36
C PHE A 120 5.39 35.30 -4.34
N LYS A 121 4.23 35.97 -4.31
CA LYS A 121 3.03 35.51 -3.60
C LYS A 121 2.16 34.69 -4.55
N CYS A 122 1.97 33.40 -4.28
CA CYS A 122 1.15 32.56 -5.16
C CYS A 122 -0.35 32.96 -5.16
N PRO A 123 -1.13 32.54 -6.18
CA PRO A 123 -2.57 32.82 -6.24
C PRO A 123 -3.32 32.38 -4.99
N TYR A 124 -2.94 31.25 -4.39
CA TYR A 124 -3.55 30.77 -3.15
C TYR A 124 -3.30 31.74 -1.99
N CYS A 125 -2.05 32.12 -1.73
CA CYS A 125 -1.71 33.05 -0.65
C CYS A 125 -2.27 34.45 -0.88
N HIS A 126 -2.44 34.88 -2.14
CA HIS A 126 -3.12 36.14 -2.46
C HIS A 126 -4.58 36.10 -2.02
N HIS A 127 -5.30 35.04 -2.38
CA HIS A 127 -6.73 34.92 -2.13
C HIS A 127 -7.07 34.50 -0.70
N PHE A 128 -6.37 33.52 -0.14
CA PHE A 128 -6.68 32.96 1.18
C PHE A 128 -5.76 33.48 2.29
N GLY A 129 -4.83 34.37 1.96
CA GLY A 129 -3.81 34.86 2.88
C GLY A 129 -2.76 33.82 3.23
N VAL A 130 -1.88 34.20 4.17
CA VAL A 130 -0.81 33.34 4.68
C VAL A 130 -1.32 32.71 5.98
N GLY A 131 -1.61 31.40 5.94
CA GLY A 131 -2.14 30.65 7.09
C GLY A 131 -3.67 30.48 7.11
N ALA A 132 -4.15 29.59 7.99
CA ALA A 132 -5.54 29.06 7.95
C ALA A 132 -6.66 30.01 8.41
N LYS A 133 -6.38 31.31 8.65
CA LYS A 133 -7.33 32.23 9.31
C LYS A 133 -7.51 33.60 8.62
N SER A 134 -6.98 33.82 7.43
CA SER A 134 -7.16 35.11 6.76
C SER A 134 -8.52 35.21 6.07
N LYS A 135 -9.07 36.44 6.02
CA LYS A 135 -10.26 36.74 5.22
C LYS A 135 -9.94 36.51 3.74
N VAL A 136 -10.88 35.94 2.99
CA VAL A 136 -10.72 35.70 1.55
C VAL A 136 -10.64 37.04 0.82
N ASN A 137 -9.52 37.31 0.16
CA ASN A 137 -9.35 38.41 -0.77
C ASN A 137 -10.05 38.06 -2.10
N LYS A 138 -11.00 38.91 -2.51
CA LYS A 138 -11.77 38.76 -3.76
C LYS A 138 -11.17 39.52 -4.94
N ASP A 139 -10.16 40.35 -4.69
CA ASP A 139 -9.49 41.14 -5.71
C ASP A 139 -8.83 40.21 -6.74
N PRO A 140 -8.76 40.64 -8.02
CA PRO A 140 -7.97 39.93 -9.02
C PRO A 140 -6.54 39.66 -8.53
N TYR A 141 -5.97 38.55 -8.97
CA TYR A 141 -4.58 38.25 -8.68
C TYR A 141 -3.69 39.24 -9.42
N THR A 142 -3.16 40.22 -8.68
CA THR A 142 -2.31 41.30 -9.21
C THR A 142 -1.10 41.45 -8.29
N ASN A 143 -0.06 40.67 -8.54
CA ASN A 143 1.21 40.76 -7.83
C ASN A 143 2.37 40.73 -8.83
N GLY A 144 2.32 41.53 -9.90
CA GLY A 144 3.28 41.46 -11.00
C GLY A 144 3.23 40.17 -11.84
N PHE A 145 2.25 39.29 -11.57
CA PHE A 145 1.98 38.07 -12.32
C PHE A 145 0.49 37.95 -12.63
N SER A 146 0.19 37.34 -13.77
CA SER A 146 -1.15 36.95 -14.21
C SER A 146 -1.31 35.44 -14.07
N TYR A 147 -2.43 35.00 -13.48
CA TYR A 147 -2.75 33.59 -13.33
C TYR A 147 -3.70 33.13 -14.45
N ILE A 148 -3.32 32.09 -15.19
CA ILE A 148 -4.01 31.67 -16.42
C ILE A 148 -5.22 30.76 -16.17
N GLY A 149 -6.05 30.93 -15.15
CA GLY A 149 -7.11 29.93 -14.87
C GLY A 149 -8.36 30.50 -14.23
N GLU A 150 -9.44 29.72 -14.26
CA GLU A 150 -10.64 30.07 -13.52
C GLU A 150 -10.40 30.02 -12.01
N ARG A 151 -11.10 30.93 -11.32
CA ARG A 151 -11.10 30.99 -9.86
C ARG A 151 -11.85 29.79 -9.32
N SER A 152 -11.13 28.83 -8.76
CA SER A 152 -11.77 27.78 -7.97
C SER A 152 -12.21 28.35 -6.62
N THR A 153 -13.50 28.25 -6.30
CA THR A 153 -14.07 28.61 -4.98
C THR A 153 -13.71 27.59 -3.89
N ARG A 154 -13.10 26.47 -4.26
CA ARG A 154 -12.60 25.41 -3.38
C ARG A 154 -11.13 25.11 -3.69
N GLU A 155 -10.40 24.49 -2.77
CA GLU A 155 -9.13 23.86 -3.16
C GLU A 155 -9.45 22.69 -4.09
N ASN A 156 -9.39 22.90 -5.41
CA ASN A 156 -9.44 21.81 -6.39
C ASN A 156 -8.09 21.08 -6.50
N TRP A 157 -7.11 21.47 -5.70
CA TRP A 157 -5.72 21.05 -5.81
C TRP A 157 -5.38 20.24 -4.56
N ALA A 158 -5.62 18.93 -4.59
CA ALA A 158 -5.07 18.06 -3.56
C ALA A 158 -3.55 18.22 -3.61
N ARG A 159 -2.96 18.81 -2.57
CA ARG A 159 -1.52 19.04 -2.51
C ARG A 159 -0.79 17.72 -2.72
N CYS A 160 0.09 17.66 -3.72
CA CYS A 160 0.99 16.52 -3.87
C CYS A 160 1.84 16.43 -2.60
N GLN A 161 1.68 15.36 -1.83
CA GLN A 161 2.47 15.17 -0.61
C GLN A 161 3.87 14.74 -1.01
N SER A 162 4.79 15.70 -1.03
CA SER A 162 6.21 15.50 -1.32
C SER A 162 7.01 14.92 -0.14
N ASP A 163 6.39 14.74 1.03
CA ASP A 163 7.02 14.10 2.20
C ASP A 163 7.70 12.77 1.83
N PRO A 164 8.89 12.46 2.36
CA PRO A 164 9.60 11.21 2.10
C PRO A 164 8.70 9.98 2.22
N LEU A 165 8.70 9.13 1.19
CA LEU A 165 7.95 7.89 1.12
C LEU A 165 8.91 6.72 0.95
N THR A 166 8.80 5.72 1.82
CA THR A 166 9.45 4.43 1.65
C THR A 166 8.41 3.37 1.35
N ILE A 167 8.60 2.68 0.22
CA ILE A 167 7.88 1.45 -0.10
C ILE A 167 8.69 0.28 0.44
N ILE A 168 8.11 -0.51 1.34
CA ILE A 168 8.72 -1.74 1.87
C ILE A 168 7.95 -2.91 1.28
N SER A 169 8.61 -3.75 0.50
CA SER A 169 8.00 -4.85 -0.26
C SER A 169 8.58 -6.18 0.20
N ALA A 170 7.72 -7.01 0.81
CA ALA A 170 8.04 -8.39 1.18
C ALA A 170 7.39 -9.32 0.15
N ARG A 171 8.20 -10.06 -0.60
CA ARG A 171 7.72 -10.96 -1.67
C ARG A 171 8.02 -12.41 -1.32
N LEU A 172 7.05 -13.30 -1.47
CA LEU A 172 7.31 -14.73 -1.41
C LEU A 172 8.31 -15.13 -2.51
N LYS A 173 9.32 -15.94 -2.16
CA LYS A 173 10.30 -16.47 -3.12
C LYS A 173 9.59 -17.06 -4.33
N GLY A 174 10.03 -16.67 -5.54
CA GLY A 174 9.44 -17.08 -6.81
C GLY A 174 8.44 -16.08 -7.40
N MET A 175 7.99 -15.07 -6.65
CA MET A 175 7.25 -13.94 -7.23
C MET A 175 8.21 -12.97 -7.94
N PRO A 176 7.91 -12.47 -9.14
CA PRO A 176 8.85 -11.62 -9.89
C PRO A 176 8.98 -10.19 -9.33
N PHE A 177 10.21 -9.68 -9.25
CA PHE A 177 10.47 -8.30 -8.82
C PHE A 177 9.93 -7.24 -9.80
N PHE A 178 10.33 -7.28 -11.07
CA PHE A 178 9.99 -6.24 -12.06
C PHE A 178 8.49 -6.16 -12.40
N ARG A 179 7.70 -7.17 -12.04
CA ARG A 179 6.24 -7.20 -12.21
C ARG A 179 5.50 -7.07 -10.88
N SER A 180 6.24 -6.74 -9.81
CA SER A 180 5.66 -6.51 -8.50
C SER A 180 4.88 -5.20 -8.46
N VAL A 181 3.85 -5.15 -7.62
CA VAL A 181 3.09 -3.92 -7.37
C VAL A 181 3.99 -2.83 -6.81
N ALA A 182 4.96 -3.20 -5.97
CA ALA A 182 5.90 -2.26 -5.38
C ALA A 182 6.79 -1.57 -6.43
N ALA A 183 7.38 -2.33 -7.34
CA ALA A 183 8.20 -1.78 -8.43
C ALA A 183 7.37 -0.87 -9.35
N LEU A 184 6.14 -1.27 -9.68
CA LEU A 184 5.22 -0.45 -10.49
C LEU A 184 4.89 0.88 -9.79
N ILE A 185 4.55 0.85 -8.50
CA ILE A 185 4.27 2.07 -7.73
C ILE A 185 5.53 2.94 -7.66
N TYR A 186 6.70 2.35 -7.42
CA TYR A 186 7.96 3.08 -7.39
C TYR A 186 8.20 3.83 -8.71
N HIS A 187 8.15 3.12 -9.84
CA HIS A 187 8.37 3.70 -11.16
C HIS A 187 7.26 4.67 -11.59
N HIS A 188 6.06 4.56 -11.04
CA HIS A 188 5.03 5.55 -11.28
C HIS A 188 5.27 6.83 -10.47
N LEU A 189 5.82 6.73 -9.25
CA LEU A 189 5.98 7.85 -8.34
C LEU A 189 7.36 8.50 -8.37
N TYR A 190 8.40 7.86 -8.91
CA TYR A 190 9.77 8.38 -8.79
C TYR A 190 9.94 9.76 -9.44
N THR A 191 9.28 10.00 -10.58
CA THR A 191 9.26 11.31 -11.25
C THR A 191 8.49 12.36 -10.45
N TYR A 192 7.56 11.93 -9.59
CA TYR A 192 6.77 12.82 -8.74
C TYR A 192 7.38 13.09 -7.37
N LEU A 193 8.31 12.26 -6.90
CA LEU A 193 8.92 12.44 -5.58
C LEU A 193 10.40 12.81 -5.65
N LEU A 194 11.04 12.71 -6.81
CA LEU A 194 12.33 13.33 -7.16
C LEU A 194 13.39 13.25 -6.04
N GLY A 195 13.63 12.06 -5.48
CA GLY A 195 14.57 11.84 -4.37
C GLY A 195 13.94 11.55 -3.02
N ASN A 196 12.66 11.88 -2.83
CA ASN A 196 11.86 11.56 -1.66
C ASN A 196 11.11 10.22 -1.79
N LEU A 197 11.66 9.29 -2.57
CA LEU A 197 11.10 7.95 -2.73
C LEU A 197 12.19 6.88 -2.63
N ALA A 198 11.99 5.94 -1.72
CA ALA A 198 12.82 4.74 -1.59
C ALA A 198 11.96 3.47 -1.78
N LEU A 199 12.52 2.46 -2.42
CA LEU A 199 11.97 1.10 -2.43
C LEU A 199 12.96 0.17 -1.72
N VAL A 200 12.49 -0.47 -0.66
CA VAL A 200 13.18 -1.56 0.05
C VAL A 200 12.42 -2.83 -0.27
N ASP A 201 12.97 -3.69 -1.09
CA ASP A 201 12.34 -4.94 -1.54
C ASP A 201 13.16 -6.14 -1.10
N PHE A 202 12.50 -7.19 -0.64
CA PHE A 202 13.17 -8.44 -0.27
C PHE A 202 12.29 -9.65 -0.55
N GLU A 203 12.96 -10.76 -0.85
CA GLU A 203 12.33 -12.05 -1.00
C GLU A 203 12.39 -12.84 0.30
N PHE A 204 11.33 -13.56 0.63
CA PHE A 204 11.29 -14.41 1.82
C PHE A 204 10.94 -15.86 1.50
N SER A 205 11.61 -16.76 2.23
CA SER A 205 11.34 -18.19 2.33
C SER A 205 11.75 -18.63 3.73
N LEU A 206 10.79 -19.02 4.55
CA LEU A 206 10.97 -19.35 5.96
C LEU A 206 10.73 -20.85 6.23
N ASP A 207 10.89 -21.70 5.22
CA ASP A 207 10.81 -23.17 5.35
C ASP A 207 12.09 -23.80 5.91
N THR A 208 13.18 -23.05 5.98
CA THR A 208 14.49 -23.52 6.47
C THR A 208 15.04 -22.59 7.55
N GLU A 209 15.78 -23.16 8.51
CA GLU A 209 16.45 -22.41 9.59
C GLU A 209 17.41 -21.37 8.99
N ASP A 210 18.23 -21.79 8.02
CA ASP A 210 19.13 -20.87 7.31
C ASP A 210 18.38 -19.74 6.59
N GLY A 211 17.22 -20.02 5.99
CA GLY A 211 16.39 -19.01 5.33
C GLY A 211 15.83 -17.99 6.31
N TYR A 212 15.35 -18.48 7.45
CA TYR A 212 14.86 -17.66 8.55
C TYR A 212 15.95 -16.72 9.09
N ASP A 213 17.12 -17.25 9.44
CA ASP A 213 18.22 -16.48 10.04
C ASP A 213 18.82 -15.49 9.04
N ARG A 214 19.02 -15.89 7.78
CA ARG A 214 19.50 -14.97 6.73
C ARG A 214 18.57 -13.79 6.56
N LEU A 215 17.27 -14.03 6.38
CA LEU A 215 16.32 -12.94 6.19
C LEU A 215 16.26 -12.03 7.41
N LYS A 216 16.28 -12.60 8.63
CA LYS A 216 16.31 -11.80 9.86
C LYS A 216 17.53 -10.89 9.91
N SER A 217 18.72 -11.41 9.57
CA SER A 217 19.95 -10.61 9.50
C SER A 217 19.84 -9.51 8.44
N SER A 218 19.35 -9.84 7.24
CA SER A 218 19.17 -8.88 6.15
C SER A 218 18.20 -7.75 6.52
N LEU A 219 17.12 -8.05 7.23
CA LEU A 219 16.17 -7.05 7.72
C LEU A 219 16.82 -6.13 8.75
N LEU A 220 17.63 -6.68 9.66
CA LEU A 220 18.37 -5.86 10.63
C LEU A 220 19.33 -4.90 9.92
N ASP A 221 20.11 -5.38 8.96
CA ASP A 221 21.00 -4.53 8.15
C ASP A 221 20.23 -3.44 7.39
N ALA A 222 19.12 -3.80 6.75
CA ALA A 222 18.26 -2.84 6.05
C ALA A 222 17.64 -1.81 7.00
N THR A 223 17.32 -2.20 8.24
CA THR A 223 16.78 -1.27 9.25
C THR A 223 17.86 -0.33 9.79
N ALA A 224 19.11 -0.77 9.88
CA ALA A 224 20.24 0.07 10.28
C ALA A 224 20.47 1.24 9.30
N GLU A 225 20.19 1.05 8.01
CA GLU A 225 20.24 2.12 7.00
C GLU A 225 19.30 3.29 7.31
N PHE A 226 18.18 3.08 8.01
CA PHE A 226 17.29 4.16 8.45
C PHE A 226 17.83 4.93 9.66
N ALA A 227 18.75 4.34 10.43
CA ALA A 227 19.32 4.99 11.60
C ALA A 227 20.50 5.90 11.22
N SER A 228 21.41 5.39 10.40
CA SER A 228 22.70 6.05 10.11
C SER A 228 23.16 5.92 8.65
N GLY A 229 22.35 5.31 7.79
CA GLY A 229 22.72 5.06 6.40
C GLY A 229 21.99 5.96 5.41
N ARG A 230 21.86 5.47 4.17
CA ARG A 230 21.30 6.21 3.03
C ARG A 230 19.79 6.47 3.17
N LEU A 231 19.12 5.69 4.03
CA LEU A 231 17.69 5.80 4.30
C LEU A 231 17.37 6.68 5.51
N GLN A 232 18.37 7.31 6.14
CA GLN A 232 18.18 8.15 7.33
C GLN A 232 17.12 9.24 7.13
N ARG A 233 17.11 9.90 5.97
CA ARG A 233 16.12 10.94 5.60
C ARG A 233 14.67 10.43 5.52
N PHE A 234 14.46 9.12 5.43
CA PHE A 234 13.13 8.49 5.40
C PHE A 234 12.63 8.04 6.77
N ARG A 235 13.47 8.06 7.82
CA ARG A 235 13.18 7.49 9.14
C ARG A 235 11.85 7.96 9.75
N ASN A 236 11.50 9.22 9.55
CA ASN A 236 10.26 9.83 10.06
C ASN A 236 9.26 10.16 8.94
N GLY A 237 9.42 9.50 7.78
CA GLY A 237 8.61 9.70 6.61
C GLY A 237 7.28 8.95 6.65
N ARG A 238 6.78 8.64 5.46
CA ARG A 238 5.62 7.79 5.22
C ARG A 238 6.09 6.41 4.80
N PHE A 239 5.37 5.39 5.20
CA PHE A 239 5.69 4.01 4.83
C PHE A 239 4.52 3.36 4.10
N LEU A 240 4.79 2.75 2.96
CA LEU A 240 3.87 1.86 2.25
C LEU A 240 4.44 0.44 2.34
N VAL A 241 3.87 -0.38 3.21
CA VAL A 241 4.26 -1.78 3.38
C VAL A 241 3.39 -2.64 2.46
N ILE A 242 4.01 -3.46 1.63
CA ILE A 242 3.35 -4.34 0.67
C ILE A 242 3.81 -5.77 0.95
N LEU A 243 2.86 -6.64 1.28
CA LEU A 243 3.09 -8.08 1.34
C LEU A 243 2.56 -8.72 0.06
N MET A 244 3.42 -9.35 -0.73
CA MET A 244 3.06 -10.10 -1.92
C MET A 244 3.24 -11.59 -1.67
N ASP A 245 2.14 -12.33 -1.63
CA ASP A 245 2.15 -13.72 -1.20
C ASP A 245 0.94 -14.51 -1.75
N HIS A 246 0.89 -15.82 -1.50
CA HIS A 246 -0.31 -16.63 -1.68
C HIS A 246 -1.03 -16.83 -0.34
N SER A 247 -2.24 -17.40 -0.38
CA SER A 247 -2.93 -17.77 0.87
C SER A 247 -3.60 -19.11 0.74
N SER A 248 -3.55 -19.89 1.82
CA SER A 248 -4.28 -21.15 1.92
C SER A 248 -5.80 -20.90 1.79
N PRO A 249 -6.49 -21.64 0.91
CA PRO A 249 -7.94 -21.53 0.73
C PRO A 249 -8.71 -22.01 1.96
N ASP A 250 -8.11 -22.90 2.76
CA ASP A 250 -8.78 -23.62 3.84
C ASP A 250 -8.67 -22.91 5.19
N THR A 251 -7.58 -22.17 5.40
CA THR A 251 -7.29 -21.48 6.68
C THR A 251 -7.17 -19.97 6.54
N GLY A 252 -6.86 -19.47 5.35
CA GLY A 252 -6.52 -18.06 5.12
C GLY A 252 -5.10 -17.70 5.57
N ASP A 253 -4.30 -18.68 5.97
CA ASP A 253 -2.89 -18.53 6.28
C ASP A 253 -2.11 -18.08 5.03
N VAL A 254 -1.08 -17.29 5.27
CA VAL A 254 -0.14 -16.78 4.27
C VAL A 254 1.00 -17.77 4.06
N HIS A 255 1.43 -17.95 2.81
CA HIS A 255 2.51 -18.87 2.48
C HIS A 255 3.83 -18.32 2.99
N ILE A 256 4.69 -19.21 3.47
CA ILE A 256 6.03 -18.86 3.98
C ILE A 256 7.14 -19.41 3.11
N ALA A 257 6.80 -20.23 2.12
CA ALA A 257 7.75 -20.89 1.24
C ALA A 257 7.12 -21.15 -0.13
N PRO A 258 7.94 -21.24 -1.20
CA PRO A 258 7.45 -21.51 -2.55
C PRO A 258 6.81 -22.90 -2.65
N ASN A 259 6.10 -23.13 -3.74
CA ASN A 259 5.51 -24.44 -4.08
C ASN A 259 4.55 -24.98 -3.00
N ASN A 260 3.89 -24.10 -2.25
CA ASN A 260 2.96 -24.45 -1.18
C ASN A 260 3.62 -25.28 -0.07
N ALA A 261 4.94 -25.14 0.11
CA ALA A 261 5.71 -25.94 1.06
C ALA A 261 5.43 -25.60 2.52
N GLY A 262 4.78 -24.46 2.80
CA GLY A 262 4.31 -24.10 4.14
C GLY A 262 3.52 -22.81 4.16
N ALA A 263 2.67 -22.66 5.16
CA ALA A 263 1.93 -21.44 5.46
C ALA A 263 1.87 -21.18 6.97
N THR A 264 1.60 -19.95 7.36
CA THR A 264 1.47 -19.51 8.75
C THR A 264 0.40 -18.43 8.89
N THR A 265 0.03 -18.10 10.12
CA THR A 265 -0.90 -16.99 10.35
C THR A 265 -0.27 -15.65 9.97
N LEU A 266 -1.10 -14.70 9.53
CA LEU A 266 -0.63 -13.31 9.32
C LEU A 266 0.06 -12.74 10.56
N GLY A 267 -0.45 -13.04 11.76
CA GLY A 267 0.11 -12.55 13.00
C GLY A 267 1.56 -13.00 13.21
N GLU A 268 1.84 -14.28 13.03
CA GLU A 268 3.19 -14.83 13.16
C GLU A 268 4.15 -14.24 12.11
N LEU A 269 3.70 -14.12 10.85
CA LEU A 269 4.54 -13.55 9.79
C LEU A 269 4.89 -12.08 10.05
N PHE A 270 3.91 -11.26 10.45
CA PHE A 270 4.17 -9.86 10.77
C PHE A 270 4.97 -9.70 12.05
N SER A 271 4.76 -10.53 13.07
CA SER A 271 5.64 -10.56 14.25
C SER A 271 7.09 -10.80 13.85
N PHE A 272 7.36 -11.78 12.97
CA PHE A 272 8.70 -12.02 12.46
C PHE A 272 9.31 -10.77 11.79
N PHE A 273 8.57 -10.10 10.90
CA PHE A 273 9.05 -8.90 10.22
C PHE A 273 9.28 -7.72 11.18
N LEU A 274 8.36 -7.50 12.12
CA LEU A 274 8.44 -6.39 13.08
C LEU A 274 9.58 -6.62 14.09
N ASP A 275 9.73 -7.84 14.59
CA ASP A 275 10.83 -8.25 15.48
C ASP A 275 12.18 -8.28 14.75
N GLY A 276 12.16 -8.43 13.42
CA GLY A 276 13.31 -8.29 12.53
C GLY A 276 13.79 -6.85 12.33
N GLY A 277 13.30 -5.90 13.14
CA GLY A 277 13.73 -4.51 13.15
C GLY A 277 12.78 -3.53 12.45
N LEU A 278 11.91 -4.01 11.54
CA LEU A 278 10.96 -3.13 10.84
C LEU A 278 9.99 -2.44 11.81
N GLY A 279 9.69 -3.04 12.97
CA GLY A 279 8.85 -2.41 13.99
C GLY A 279 9.42 -1.09 14.47
N SER A 280 10.74 -1.00 14.65
CA SER A 280 11.41 0.24 15.08
C SER A 280 11.31 1.34 14.02
N VAL A 281 11.49 0.98 12.74
CA VAL A 281 11.41 1.91 11.60
C VAL A 281 9.97 2.43 11.45
N LEU A 282 9.00 1.52 11.43
CA LEU A 282 7.59 1.87 11.23
C LEU A 282 7.02 2.68 12.40
N SER A 283 7.55 2.52 13.62
CA SER A 283 7.14 3.31 14.79
C SER A 283 7.49 4.80 14.68
N GLY A 284 8.54 5.14 13.92
CA GLY A 284 8.92 6.52 13.60
C GLY A 284 8.07 7.16 12.49
N GLY A 285 7.34 6.34 11.73
CA GLY A 285 6.54 6.78 10.59
C GLY A 285 5.40 7.71 10.96
N ARG A 286 5.20 8.76 10.17
CA ARG A 286 4.08 9.71 10.35
C ARG A 286 2.74 9.12 9.90
N ARG A 287 2.77 8.28 8.86
CA ARG A 287 1.62 7.57 8.28
C ARG A 287 2.10 6.31 7.60
N ASN A 288 1.64 5.16 8.10
CA ASN A 288 1.94 3.89 7.45
C ASN A 288 0.67 3.36 6.78
N ALA A 289 0.85 2.72 5.62
CA ALA A 289 -0.19 2.00 4.92
C ALA A 289 0.28 0.57 4.70
N LEU A 290 -0.64 -0.39 4.86
CA LEU A 290 -0.38 -1.79 4.56
C LEU A 290 -1.28 -2.25 3.43
N VAL A 291 -0.66 -2.88 2.44
CA VAL A 291 -1.31 -3.53 1.31
C VAL A 291 -0.92 -5.00 1.34
N ILE A 292 -1.92 -5.88 1.29
CA ILE A 292 -1.72 -7.32 1.17
C ILE A 292 -2.20 -7.73 -0.21
N HIS A 293 -1.25 -8.15 -1.03
CA HIS A 293 -1.46 -8.69 -2.35
C HIS A 293 -1.37 -10.22 -2.25
N SER A 294 -2.49 -10.84 -1.89
CA SER A 294 -2.60 -12.29 -1.71
C SER A 294 -3.91 -12.83 -2.28
N CYS A 295 -4.03 -14.16 -2.36
CA CYS A 295 -5.25 -14.81 -2.79
C CYS A 295 -6.41 -14.51 -1.82
N GLY A 296 -7.65 -14.76 -2.26
CA GLY A 296 -8.85 -14.43 -1.48
C GLY A 296 -9.00 -15.17 -0.14
N GLY A 297 -8.10 -16.11 0.20
CA GLY A 297 -8.14 -16.83 1.46
C GLY A 297 -8.00 -15.90 2.67
N VAL A 298 -7.13 -14.89 2.60
CA VAL A 298 -6.93 -13.93 3.70
C VAL A 298 -8.23 -13.24 4.11
N VAL A 299 -9.06 -12.85 3.14
CA VAL A 299 -10.32 -12.13 3.42
C VAL A 299 -11.52 -13.07 3.59
N ALA A 300 -11.38 -14.33 3.17
CA ALA A 300 -12.43 -15.34 3.27
C ALA A 300 -12.56 -15.97 4.66
N HIS A 301 -11.55 -15.81 5.52
CA HIS A 301 -11.46 -16.42 6.84
C HIS A 301 -11.49 -15.39 7.98
N PRO A 302 -12.17 -15.69 9.11
CA PRO A 302 -12.38 -14.71 10.17
C PRO A 302 -11.10 -14.36 10.94
N GLU A 303 -10.19 -15.31 11.13
CA GLU A 303 -8.96 -15.09 11.92
C GLU A 303 -8.02 -14.05 11.27
N PRO A 304 -7.61 -14.18 9.99
CA PRO A 304 -6.78 -13.16 9.35
C PRO A 304 -7.49 -11.78 9.29
N VAL A 305 -8.79 -11.74 9.02
CA VAL A 305 -9.57 -10.49 9.01
C VAL A 305 -9.60 -9.83 10.39
N LYS A 306 -9.74 -10.61 11.47
CA LYS A 306 -9.71 -10.12 12.85
C LYS A 306 -8.35 -9.51 13.17
N TYR A 307 -7.26 -10.17 12.78
CA TYR A 307 -5.91 -9.66 12.94
C TYR A 307 -5.71 -8.34 12.17
N LEU A 308 -6.13 -8.26 10.90
CA LEU A 308 -6.04 -7.03 10.11
C LEU A 308 -6.82 -5.87 10.74
N LYS A 309 -8.02 -6.13 11.28
CA LYS A 309 -8.77 -5.12 12.03
C LYS A 309 -8.00 -4.62 13.24
N GLN A 310 -7.32 -5.50 13.98
CA GLN A 310 -6.51 -5.10 15.13
C GLN A 310 -5.35 -4.17 14.73
N LEU A 311 -4.70 -4.41 13.58
CA LEU A 311 -3.64 -3.53 13.07
C LEU A 311 -4.13 -2.11 12.71
N THR A 312 -5.42 -1.94 12.42
CA THR A 312 -6.01 -0.63 12.09
C THR A 312 -6.51 0.16 13.30
N LEU A 313 -6.61 -0.47 14.47
CA LEU A 313 -7.08 0.22 15.66
C LEU A 313 -6.02 1.23 16.11
N PRO A 314 -6.41 2.47 16.46
CA PRO A 314 -5.48 3.41 17.06
C PRO A 314 -4.95 2.82 18.36
N VAL A 315 -3.62 2.76 18.51
CA VAL A 315 -3.02 2.37 19.79
C VAL A 315 -3.39 3.45 20.79
N LYS A 316 -4.04 3.07 21.89
CA LYS A 316 -4.25 3.95 23.04
C LYS A 316 -2.90 4.10 23.75
N ASP A 317 -2.06 5.01 23.29
CA ASP A 317 -0.88 5.44 24.04
C ASP A 317 -1.24 6.70 24.84
N GLU A 318 -1.29 6.60 26.17
CA GLU A 318 -1.64 7.70 27.08
C GLU A 318 -0.65 8.87 27.02
N ARG A 319 0.49 8.70 26.35
CA ARG A 319 1.53 9.74 26.20
C ARG A 319 1.39 10.60 24.94
N TYR A 320 0.43 10.33 24.05
CA TYR A 320 0.24 11.09 22.81
C TYR A 320 -1.23 11.48 22.59
N THR A 321 -1.56 12.74 22.86
CA THR A 321 -2.91 13.33 22.66
C THR A 321 -3.29 13.56 21.19
N SER A 322 -2.50 13.08 20.23
CA SER A 322 -2.88 13.09 18.81
C SER A 322 -3.11 11.66 18.32
N GLY A 323 -4.38 11.28 18.16
CA GLY A 323 -4.80 9.96 17.69
C GLY A 323 -4.27 9.65 16.28
N ARG A 324 -3.08 9.07 16.20
CA ARG A 324 -2.52 8.56 14.93
C ARG A 324 -2.91 7.09 14.77
N GLN A 325 -3.56 6.79 13.65
CA GLN A 325 -3.73 5.41 13.18
C GLN A 325 -2.36 4.89 12.73
N TYR A 326 -1.96 3.71 13.23
CA TYR A 326 -0.65 3.15 12.93
C TYR A 326 -0.58 2.57 11.53
N LEU A 327 -1.70 2.07 10.98
CA LEU A 327 -1.79 1.59 9.61
C LEU A 327 -3.18 1.84 8.98
N THR A 328 -3.22 2.41 7.78
CA THR A 328 -4.41 2.34 6.91
C THR A 328 -4.31 1.09 6.03
N ILE A 329 -5.24 0.13 6.18
CA ILE A 329 -5.29 -1.06 5.33
C ILE A 329 -6.22 -0.80 4.15
N LYS A 330 -5.69 -0.94 2.93
CA LYS A 330 -6.51 -1.02 1.72
C LYS A 330 -6.37 -2.43 1.14
N ALA A 331 -7.40 -3.25 1.33
CA ALA A 331 -7.50 -4.53 0.64
C ALA A 331 -7.96 -4.28 -0.80
N TRP A 332 -7.20 -4.78 -1.77
CA TRP A 332 -7.60 -4.81 -3.17
C TRP A 332 -7.94 -6.26 -3.52
N GLU A 333 -9.20 -6.54 -3.85
CA GLU A 333 -9.56 -7.79 -4.50
C GLU A 333 -9.07 -7.74 -5.95
N LEU A 334 -8.06 -8.53 -6.28
CA LEU A 334 -7.70 -8.80 -7.67
C LEU A 334 -8.70 -9.77 -8.28
N THR A 335 -9.72 -9.22 -8.93
CA THR A 335 -10.40 -9.93 -10.02
C THR A 335 -9.44 -10.03 -11.20
N GLN A 336 -8.87 -11.22 -11.37
CA GLN A 336 -8.17 -11.81 -12.54
C GLN A 336 -7.61 -10.84 -13.60
N MET A 337 -6.27 -10.88 -13.75
CA MET A 337 -5.67 -10.99 -15.09
C MET A 337 -5.49 -12.47 -15.41
#